data_AF-A0A497JB47-F1
#
_entry.id   AF-A0A497JB47-F1
#
_cell.length_a   1.000
_cell.length_b   1.000
_cell.length_c   1.000
_cell.angle_alpha   90.00
_cell.angle_beta   90.00
_cell.angle_gamma   90.00
#
_symmetry.space_group_name_H-M   'P 1'
#
loop_
_entity.id
_entity.type
_entity.pdbx_description
1 polymer ?
#
loop_
_entity_poly.entity_id
_entity_poly.type
_entity_poly.pdbx_seq_one_letter_code
_entity_poly.pdbx_strand_id
1 'polypeptide(L)' 'MRTIELQGKEVVLIDQTKLPQKLEFVRCRSAVDVAKAIKRMQVRGAP' A
#
# COMPACT_ATOMS: atom_id res chain seq x y z
N MET A 1 12.95 4.73 -3.38
CA MET A 1 12.08 3.54 -3.46
C MET A 1 10.65 4.04 -3.69
N ARG A 2 9.94 3.57 -4.73
CA ARG A 2 8.52 3.91 -4.89
C ARG A 2 7.70 3.06 -3.92
N THR A 3 6.98 3.70 -3.00
CA THR A 3 6.12 3.03 -2.00
C THR A 3 4.71 2.76 -2.53
N ILE A 4 4.37 3.37 -3.67
CA ILE A 4 3.09 3.31 -4.36
C ILE A 4 3.36 3.15 -5.85
N GLU A 5 2.65 2.23 -6.50
CA GLU A 5 2.70 2.00 -7.94
C GLU A 5 1.30 1.77 -8.51
N LEU A 6 0.99 2.30 -9.69
CA LEU A 6 -0.21 1.96 -10.43
C LEU A 6 0.13 0.86 -11.44
N GLN A 7 -0.46 -0.32 -11.29
CA GLN A 7 -0.31 -1.45 -12.20
C GLN A 7 -1.64 -1.72 -12.90
N GLY A 8 -1.78 -1.29 -14.15
CA GLY A 8 -3.02 -1.42 -14.91
C GLY A 8 -4.17 -0.68 -14.22
N LYS A 9 -5.10 -1.44 -13.62
CA LYS A 9 -6.29 -0.90 -12.91
C LYS A 9 -6.21 -1.04 -11.38
N GLU A 10 -5.05 -1.39 -10.84
CA GLU A 10 -4.88 -1.55 -9.39
C GLU A 10 -3.69 -0.73 -8.86
N VAL A 11 -3.83 -0.27 -7.62
CA VAL A 11 -2.76 0.39 -6.88
C VAL A 11 -2.04 -0.66 -6.05
N VAL A 12 -0.72 -0.74 -6.22
CA VAL A 12 0.15 -1.62 -5.45
C VAL A 12 0.92 -0.78 -4.45
N LEU A 13 0.85 -1.16 -3.18
CA LEU A 13 1.38 -0.43 -2.04
C LEU A 13 2.33 -1.34 -1.25
N ILE A 14 3.39 -0.79 -0.67
CA ILE A 14 4.18 -1.52 0.31
C ILE A 14 3.42 -1.58 1.64
N ASP A 15 3.31 -2.76 2.26
CA ASP A 15 2.81 -2.88 3.64
C ASP A 15 3.89 -2.46 4.65
N GLN A 16 3.82 -1.21 5.07
CA GLN A 16 4.77 -0.63 6.01
C GLN A 16 4.68 -1.22 7.42
N THR A 17 3.62 -1.97 7.78
CA THR A 17 3.52 -2.63 9.09
C THR A 17 4.44 -3.84 9.23
N LYS A 18 4.95 -4.35 8.09
CA LYS A 18 5.85 -5.51 8.02
C LYS A 18 7.32 -5.12 7.93
N LEU A 19 7.62 -3.84 7.70
CA LEU A 19 8.98 -3.34 7.61
C LEU A 19 9.57 -3.10 9.02
N PRO A 20 10.89 -3.33 9.20
CA PRO A 20 11.86 -3.74 8.18
C PRO A 20 11.96 -5.26 7.97
N GLN A 21 11.19 -6.09 8.70
CA GLN A 21 11.36 -7.54 8.72
C GLN A 21 11.00 -8.22 7.39
N LYS A 22 9.98 -7.70 6.69
CA LYS A 22 9.50 -8.28 5.44
C LYS A 22 8.95 -7.23 4.48
N LEU A 23 9.33 -7.34 3.21
CA LEU A 23 8.75 -6.57 2.12
C LEU A 23 7.53 -7.31 1.56
N GLU A 24 6.34 -6.82 1.90
CA GLU A 24 5.06 -7.31 1.35
C GLU A 24 4.30 -6.19 0.66
N PHE A 25 3.39 -6.59 -0.24
CA PHE A 25 2.60 -5.67 -1.05
C PHE A 25 1.10 -5.85 -0.82
N VAL A 26 0.38 -4.73 -0.73
CA VAL A 26 -1.08 -4.67 -0.72
C VAL A 26 -1.54 -4.24 -2.11
N ARG A 27 -2.45 -5.01 -2.72
CA ARG A 27 -3.11 -4.65 -3.98
C ARG A 27 -4.48 -4.07 -3.68
N CYS A 28 -4.71 -2.86 -4.14
CA CYS A 28 -5.97 -2.14 -3.98
C CYS A 28 -6.64 -1.99 -5.34
N ARG A 29 -7.83 -2.59 -5.51
CA ARG A 29 -8.60 -2.57 -6.77
C ARG A 29 -9.75 -1.55 -6.74
N SER A 30 -9.98 -0.96 -5.58
CA SER A 30 -11.02 0.04 -5.35
C SER A 30 -10.54 1.13 -4.39
N ALA A 31 -11.23 2.27 -4.41
CA ALA A 31 -11.00 3.34 -3.43
C ALA A 31 -11.21 2.87 -1.98
N VAL A 32 -12.12 1.91 -1.77
CA VAL A 32 -12.37 1.32 -0.45
C VAL A 32 -11.15 0.53 0.04
N ASP A 33 -10.45 -0.17 -0.84
CA ASP A 33 -9.24 -0.91 -0.46
C ASP A 33 -8.11 0.04 -0.05
N VAL A 34 -7.94 1.15 -0.78
CA VAL A 34 -6.97 2.20 -0.45
C VAL A 34 -7.31 2.81 0.91
N ALA A 35 -8.57 3.17 1.15
CA ALA A 35 -9.02 3.73 2.43
C ALA A 35 -8.78 2.76 3.60
N LYS A 36 -8.98 1.45 3.40
CA LYS A 36 -8.65 0.43 4.40
C LYS A 36 -7.15 0.35 4.67
N ALA A 37 -6.32 0.41 3.65
CA ALA A 37 -4.86 0.37 3.79
C ALA A 37 -4.33 1.58 4.57
N ILE A 38 -4.87 2.78 4.32
CA ILE A 38 -4.55 4.00 5.08
C ILE A 38 -5.01 3.87 6.53
N LYS A 39 -6.27 3.48 6.75
CA LYS A 39 -6.86 3.34 8.10
C LYS A 39 -6.12 2.32 8.97
N ARG A 40 -5.59 1.26 8.36
CA ARG A 40 -4.79 0.22 9.04
C ARG A 40 -3.31 0.58 9.16
N MET A 41 -2.90 1.76 8.69
CA MET A 41 -1.51 2.19 8.63
C MET A 41 -0.59 1.27 7.82
N GLN A 42 -1.15 0.48 6.90
CA GLN A 42 -0.36 -0.29 5.92
C GLN A 42 0.38 0.64 4.96
N VAL A 43 -0.21 1.82 4.69
CA VAL A 43 0.46 2.95 4.05
C VAL A 43 0.26 4.21 4.87
N ARG A 44 1.36 4.93 5.07
CA ARG A 44 1.41 6.22 5.76
C ARG A 44 2.63 7.00 5.24
N GLY A 45 2.61 8.33 5.40
CA GLY A 45 3.74 9.19 5.03
C GLY A 45 4.19 9.02 3.58
N ALA A 46 3.26 8.67 2.69
CA ALA A 46 3.52 8.71 1.26
C ALA A 46 3.70 10.20 0.84
N PRO A 47 4.63 10.48 -0.07
CA PRO A 47 5.02 11.84 -0.46
C PRO A 47 3.87 12.62 -1.10
#